data_AF-A0A959R0D2-F1
#
_entry.id   AF-A0A959R0D2-F1
#
_cell.length_a   1.000
_cell.length_b   1.000
_cell.length_c   1.000
_cell.angle_alpha   90.00
_cell.angle_beta   90.00
_cell.angle_gamma   90.00
#
_symmetry.space_group_name_H-M   'P 1'
#
loop_
_entity.id
_entity.type
_entity.pdbx_description
1 polymer ?
#
loop_
_entity_poly.entity_id
_entity_poly.type
_entity_poly.pdbx_seq_one_letter_code
_entity_poly.pdbx_strand_id
1 'polypeptide(L)'
;MRLLFFICVLLFLFTLPTRKVEVKETWGNKQEYLNEYVEFMTKIEIHLHEMNETDWVIANELYRSFSRNGYTQFIDTFSDQEKMKLKEFSRIYLKWKASWTFRMWRNRAEDFLLDV
;
A
#
# COMPACT_ATOMS: atom_id res chain seq x y z
N MET A 1 -35.25 -2.06 24.75
CA MET A 1 -34.71 -0.90 24.01
C MET A 1 -33.18 -0.94 23.80
N ARG A 2 -32.38 -1.63 24.61
CA ARG A 2 -30.91 -1.74 24.40
C ARG A 2 -30.51 -2.63 23.21
N LEU A 3 -31.31 -3.65 22.88
CA LEU A 3 -31.02 -4.60 21.79
C LEU A 3 -31.06 -3.95 20.40
N LEU A 4 -31.98 -3.00 20.18
CA LEU A 4 -32.09 -2.25 18.91
C LEU A 4 -30.89 -1.33 18.67
N PHE A 5 -30.32 -0.74 19.74
CA PHE A 5 -29.13 0.11 19.64
C PHE A 5 -27.90 -0.71 19.20
N PHE A 6 -27.72 -1.91 19.75
CA PHE A 6 -26.63 -2.81 19.35
C PHE A 6 -26.72 -3.27 17.90
N ILE A 7 -27.94 -3.53 17.41
CA ILE A 7 -28.16 -3.90 15.99
C ILE A 7 -27.84 -2.72 15.07
N CYS A 8 -28.21 -1.48 15.44
CA CYS A 8 -27.87 -0.30 14.65
C CYS A 8 -26.37 -0.03 14.61
N VAL A 9 -25.63 -0.22 15.71
CA VAL A 9 -24.16 -0.06 15.76
C VAL A 9 -23.46 -1.14 14.94
N LEU A 10 -23.93 -2.38 15.00
CA LEU A 10 -23.40 -3.48 14.16
C LEU A 10 -23.66 -3.23 12.67
N LEU A 11 -24.86 -2.78 12.30
CA LEU A 11 -25.17 -2.43 10.90
C LEU A 11 -24.33 -1.24 10.41
N PHE A 12 -24.05 -0.25 11.27
CA PHE A 12 -23.21 0.89 10.93
C PHE A 12 -21.75 0.49 10.65
N LEU A 13 -21.23 -0.53 11.36
CA LEU A 13 -19.90 -1.09 11.12
C LEU A 13 -19.79 -1.85 9.78
N PHE A 14 -20.88 -2.42 9.26
CA PHE A 14 -20.91 -3.07 7.94
C PHE A 14 -21.20 -2.11 6.77
N THR A 15 -21.69 -0.90 7.05
CA THR A 15 -21.94 0.14 6.02
C THR A 15 -20.80 1.14 5.86
N LEU A 16 -19.75 1.07 6.69
CA LEU A 16 -18.53 1.81 6.39
C LEU A 16 -18.05 1.34 5.02
N PRO A 17 -17.98 2.21 4.01
CA PRO A 17 -17.41 1.83 2.73
C PRO A 17 -15.95 1.49 3.01
N THR A 18 -15.65 0.20 3.15
CA THR A 18 -14.29 -0.28 2.93
C THR A 18 -14.00 0.20 1.52
N ARG A 19 -13.19 1.25 1.39
CA ARG A 19 -12.72 1.74 0.11
C ARG A 19 -11.99 0.56 -0.50
N LYS A 20 -12.70 -0.24 -1.30
CA LYS A 20 -12.13 -1.39 -2.00
C LYS A 20 -11.19 -0.76 -3.01
N VAL A 21 -9.90 -0.81 -2.70
CA VAL A 21 -8.88 -0.42 -3.64
C VAL A 21 -8.91 -1.48 -4.72
N GLU A 22 -9.20 -1.06 -5.93
CA GLU A 22 -9.26 -1.96 -7.08
C GLU A 22 -7.83 -2.34 -7.43
N VAL A 23 -7.40 -3.51 -6.94
CA VAL A 23 -6.08 -4.06 -7.21
C VAL A 23 -6.07 -4.55 -8.65
N LYS A 24 -5.29 -3.90 -9.52
CA LYS A 24 -5.18 -4.30 -10.92
C LYS A 24 -4.59 -5.71 -11.03
N GLU A 25 -5.31 -6.62 -11.68
CA GLU A 25 -4.81 -7.96 -12.00
C GLU A 25 -4.02 -7.99 -13.32
N THR A 26 -4.36 -7.10 -14.24
CA THR A 26 -3.73 -6.97 -15.57
C THR A 26 -3.44 -5.52 -15.90
N TRP A 27 -2.41 -5.29 -16.71
CA TRP A 27 -1.95 -3.96 -17.10
C TRP A 27 -2.16 -3.72 -18.59
N GLY A 28 -2.55 -2.52 -18.98
CA GLY A 28 -2.87 -2.18 -20.36
C GLY A 28 -1.66 -2.35 -21.28
N ASN A 29 -0.65 -1.49 -21.13
CA ASN A 29 0.62 -1.61 -21.86
C ASN A 29 1.85 -1.29 -20.98
N LYS A 30 3.04 -1.62 -21.50
CA LYS A 30 4.32 -1.45 -20.79
C LYS A 30 4.55 -0.01 -20.31
N GLN A 31 4.29 0.97 -21.18
CA GLN A 31 4.58 2.38 -20.88
C GLN A 31 3.64 2.93 -19.82
N GLU A 32 2.36 2.59 -19.92
CA GLU A 32 1.36 2.92 -18.91
C GLU A 32 1.73 2.33 -17.54
N TYR A 33 2.11 1.05 -17.49
CA TYR A 33 2.63 0.41 -16.27
C TYR A 33 3.81 1.17 -15.67
N LEU A 34 4.82 1.52 -16.49
CA LEU A 34 6.00 2.22 -16.01
C LEU A 34 5.65 3.62 -15.48
N ASN A 35 4.76 4.33 -16.16
CA ASN A 35 4.30 5.66 -15.74
C ASN A 35 3.54 5.58 -14.41
N GLU A 36 2.56 4.67 -14.31
CA GLU A 36 1.79 4.47 -13.08
C GLU A 36 2.66 4.01 -11.92
N TYR A 37 3.66 3.17 -12.16
CA TYR A 37 4.57 2.72 -11.11
C TYR A 37 5.46 3.86 -10.60
N VAL A 38 5.96 4.72 -11.49
CA VAL A 38 6.70 5.92 -11.10
C VAL A 38 5.82 6.88 -10.31
N GLU A 39 4.59 7.14 -10.76
CA GLU A 39 3.64 8.00 -10.06
C GLU A 39 3.33 7.45 -8.65
N PHE A 40 3.08 6.15 -8.55
CA PHE A 40 2.90 5.46 -7.27
C PHE A 40 4.10 5.67 -6.34
N MET A 41 5.33 5.42 -6.82
CA MET A 41 6.54 5.58 -6.02
C MET A 41 6.74 7.01 -5.52
N THR A 42 6.53 8.01 -6.38
CA THR A 42 6.60 9.44 -6.03
C THR A 42 5.55 9.80 -4.97
N LYS A 43 4.32 9.29 -5.09
CA LYS A 43 3.26 9.53 -4.12
C LYS A 43 3.61 8.97 -2.73
N ILE A 44 4.20 7.77 -2.68
CA ILE A 44 4.68 7.20 -1.42
C ILE A 44 5.79 8.06 -0.83
N GLU A 45 6.75 8.49 -1.63
CA GLU A 45 7.86 9.34 -1.17
C GLU A 45 7.36 10.61 -0.48
N ILE A 46 6.43 11.33 -1.12
CA ILE A 46 5.91 12.60 -0.62
C ILE A 46 5.10 12.42 0.68
N HIS A 47 4.28 11.37 0.75
CA HIS A 47 3.30 11.21 1.83
C HIS A 47 3.67 10.19 2.90
N LEU A 48 4.84 9.56 2.83
CA LEU A 48 5.26 8.48 3.75
C LEU A 48 5.05 8.84 5.23
N HIS A 49 5.36 10.07 5.59
CA HIS A 49 5.31 10.54 6.98
C HIS A 49 3.88 10.75 7.49
N GLU A 50 2.95 11.05 6.58
CA GLU A 50 1.55 11.39 6.88
C GLU A 50 0.62 10.17 6.80
N MET A 51 1.08 9.07 6.19
CA MET A 51 0.30 7.85 6.03
C MET A 51 -0.07 7.18 7.36
N ASN A 52 -1.38 6.95 7.56
CA ASN A 52 -1.92 6.09 8.62
C ASN A 52 -1.81 4.59 8.25
N GLU A 53 -2.26 3.71 9.15
CA GLU A 53 -2.21 2.25 8.96
C GLU A 53 -3.03 1.77 7.76
N THR A 54 -4.23 2.31 7.55
CA THR A 54 -5.07 1.96 6.41
C THR A 54 -4.43 2.34 5.08
N ASP A 55 -3.91 3.57 4.98
CA ASP A 55 -3.24 4.05 3.77
C ASP A 55 -2.00 3.21 3.44
N TRP A 56 -1.27 2.78 4.46
CA TRP A 56 -0.10 1.93 4.29
C TRP A 56 -0.45 0.52 3.81
N VAL A 57 -1.50 -0.10 4.38
CA VAL A 57 -1.99 -1.41 3.93
C VAL A 57 -2.34 -1.36 2.44
N ILE A 58 -3.09 -0.32 2.04
CA ILE A 58 -3.44 -0.06 0.64
C ILE A 58 -2.20 0.08 -0.23
N ALA A 59 -1.23 0.90 0.18
CA ALA A 59 0.01 1.10 -0.56
C ALA A 59 0.78 -0.21 -0.75
N ASN A 60 0.80 -1.08 0.25
CA ASN A 60 1.49 -2.36 0.21
C ASN A 60 0.77 -3.40 -0.67
N GLU A 61 -0.56 -3.35 -0.77
CA GLU A 61 -1.32 -4.14 -1.74
C GLU A 61 -1.07 -3.67 -3.18
N LEU A 62 -1.09 -2.36 -3.42
CA LEU A 62 -0.76 -1.79 -4.73
C LEU A 62 0.66 -2.15 -5.16
N TYR A 63 1.65 -1.99 -4.27
CA TYR A 63 3.03 -2.40 -4.55
C TYR A 63 3.13 -3.88 -4.95
N ARG A 64 2.36 -4.77 -4.29
CA ARG A 64 2.31 -6.19 -4.65
C ARG A 64 1.73 -6.40 -6.05
N SER A 65 0.67 -5.68 -6.43
CA SER A 65 0.14 -5.75 -7.80
C SER A 65 1.16 -5.26 -8.83
N PHE A 66 1.83 -4.13 -8.60
CA PHE A 66 2.90 -3.65 -9.48
C PHE A 66 4.04 -4.67 -9.63
N SER A 67 4.46 -5.29 -8.51
CA SER A 67 5.62 -6.20 -8.47
C SER A 67 5.31 -7.61 -8.93
N ARG A 68 4.08 -8.10 -8.73
CA ARG A 68 3.70 -9.48 -9.07
C ARG A 68 2.99 -9.55 -10.42
N ASN A 69 2.06 -8.65 -10.69
CA ASN A 69 1.23 -8.71 -11.89
C ASN A 69 1.91 -7.94 -13.02
N GLY A 70 2.20 -6.66 -12.80
CA GLY A 70 2.74 -5.79 -13.85
C GLY A 70 4.17 -6.15 -14.26
N TYR A 71 5.06 -6.37 -13.28
CA TYR A 71 6.43 -6.78 -13.58
C TYR A 71 6.48 -8.10 -14.36
N THR A 72 5.75 -9.13 -13.90
CA THR A 72 5.72 -10.44 -14.56
C THR A 72 5.15 -10.36 -15.97
N GLN A 73 4.12 -9.53 -16.18
CA GLN A 73 3.50 -9.36 -17.50
C GLN A 73 4.47 -8.80 -18.55
N PHE A 74 5.38 -7.91 -18.14
CA PHE A 74 6.25 -7.19 -19.08
C PHE A 74 7.74 -7.52 -18.93
N ILE A 75 8.13 -8.48 -18.07
CA ILE A 75 9.54 -8.75 -17.71
C ILE A 75 10.44 -8.99 -18.92
N ASP A 76 9.94 -9.72 -19.92
CA ASP A 76 10.66 -10.08 -21.14
C ASP A 76 10.76 -8.92 -22.13
N THR A 77 9.96 -7.87 -21.95
CA THR A 77 9.92 -6.67 -22.81
C THR A 77 10.73 -5.51 -22.25
N PHE A 78 11.20 -5.60 -21.00
CA PHE A 78 12.03 -4.58 -20.39
C PHE A 78 13.47 -4.66 -20.88
N SER A 79 14.02 -3.51 -21.24
CA SER A 79 15.46 -3.29 -21.37
C SER A 79 16.18 -3.46 -20.03
N ASP A 80 17.48 -3.68 -20.08
CA ASP A 80 18.30 -3.81 -18.87
C ASP A 80 18.27 -2.55 -18.01
N GLN A 81 18.21 -1.38 -18.63
CA GLN A 81 18.08 -0.09 -17.93
C GLN A 81 16.74 0.00 -17.18
N GLU A 82 15.63 -0.39 -17.82
CA GLU A 82 14.31 -0.44 -17.16
C GLU A 82 14.33 -1.43 -15.99
N LYS A 83 14.91 -2.64 -16.18
CA LYS A 83 15.04 -3.65 -15.11
C LYS A 83 15.85 -3.11 -13.93
N MET A 84 16.96 -2.43 -14.18
CA MET A 84 17.76 -1.80 -13.14
C MET A 84 16.98 -0.73 -12.38
N LYS A 85 16.26 0.15 -13.09
CA LYS A 85 15.44 1.19 -12.48
C LYS A 85 14.32 0.62 -11.62
N LEU A 86 13.63 -0.41 -12.09
CA LEU A 86 12.56 -1.10 -11.35
C LEU A 86 13.09 -1.81 -10.09
N LYS A 87 14.28 -2.42 -10.18
CA LYS A 87 14.97 -2.99 -9.00
C LYS A 87 15.33 -1.92 -7.99
N GLU A 88 15.79 -0.75 -8.45
CA GLU A 88 16.12 0.37 -7.56
C GLU A 88 14.88 0.91 -6.85
N PHE A 89 13.77 1.10 -7.56
CA PHE A 89 12.50 1.46 -6.93
C PHE A 89 12.02 0.43 -5.91
N SER A 90 12.14 -0.86 -6.24
CA SER A 90 11.81 -1.92 -5.28
C SER A 90 12.67 -1.84 -4.02
N ARG A 91 13.97 -1.58 -4.17
CA ARG A 91 14.89 -1.40 -3.03
C ARG A 91 14.49 -0.21 -2.16
N ILE A 92 14.15 0.92 -2.78
CA ILE A 92 13.70 2.13 -2.08
C ILE A 92 12.39 1.87 -1.33
N TYR A 93 11.41 1.24 -1.98
CA TYR A 93 10.13 0.91 -1.36
C TYR A 93 10.29 0.02 -0.13
N LEU A 94 11.16 -1.00 -0.20
CA LEU A 94 11.43 -1.89 0.93
C LEU A 94 12.05 -1.16 2.12
N LYS A 95 12.88 -0.13 1.87
CA LYS A 95 13.39 0.73 2.95
C LYS A 95 12.28 1.52 3.61
N TRP A 96 11.41 2.16 2.83
CA TRP A 96 10.26 2.89 3.38
C TRP A 96 9.34 1.97 4.18
N LYS A 97 9.13 0.74 3.70
CA LYS A 97 8.36 -0.28 4.42
C LYS A 97 8.96 -0.65 5.77
N ALA A 98 10.27 -0.84 5.84
CA ALA A 98 10.95 -1.11 7.10
C ALA A 98 10.80 0.08 8.06
N SER A 99 11.03 1.31 7.58
CA SER A 99 10.87 2.53 8.39
C SER A 99 9.46 2.71 8.92
N TRP A 100 8.44 2.49 8.09
CA TRP A 100 7.04 2.61 8.49
C TRP A 100 6.66 1.53 9.53
N THR A 101 7.10 0.29 9.31
CA THR A 101 6.85 -0.83 10.23
C THR A 101 7.48 -0.56 11.60
N PHE A 102 8.72 -0.06 11.62
CA PHE A 102 9.40 0.32 12.85
C PHE A 102 8.65 1.43 13.60
N ARG A 103 8.18 2.46 12.89
CA ARG A 103 7.38 3.54 13.48
C ARG A 103 6.11 3.00 14.15
N MET A 104 5.36 2.11 13.49
CA MET A 104 4.16 1.52 14.07
C MET A 104 4.46 0.67 15.30
N TRP A 105 5.52 -0.13 15.23
CA TRP A 105 5.94 -0.93 16.38
C TRP A 105 6.29 -0.04 17.58
N ARG A 106 7.04 1.04 17.34
CA ARG A 106 7.39 2.02 18.38
C ARG A 106 6.15 2.68 18.98
N ASN A 107 5.23 3.19 18.15
CA ASN A 107 4.01 3.83 18.64
C ASN A 107 3.17 2.87 19.50
N ARG A 108 3.01 1.61 19.08
CA ARG A 108 2.29 0.60 19.87
C ARG A 108 2.98 0.27 21.20
N ALA A 109 4.31 0.28 21.23
CA ALA A 109 5.07 0.08 22.46
C ALA A 109 4.91 1.26 23.43
N GLU A 110 4.89 2.49 22.89
CA GLU A 110 4.61 3.71 23.67
C GLU A 110 3.19 3.68 24.24
N ASP A 111 2.18 3.35 23.43
CA ASP A 111 0.79 3.21 23.88
C ASP A 111 0.67 2.17 25.01
N PHE A 112 1.30 0.99 24.84
CA PHE A 112 1.31 -0.05 25.85
C PHE A 112 1.96 0.39 27.17
N LEU A 113 3.02 1.20 27.12
CA LEU A 113 3.71 1.70 28.31
C LEU A 113 2.94 2.81 29.03
N LEU A 114 2.11 3.56 28.31
CA LEU A 114 1.29 4.65 28.86
C LEU A 114 -0.08 4.17 29.37
N ASP A 115 -0.57 3.03 28.89
CA ASP A 115 -1.77 2.33 29.38
C ASP A 115 -1.51 1.48 30.64
N VAL A 116 -0.31 1.55 31.23
CA VAL A 116 0.10 0.94 32.53
C VAL A 116 0.21 2.03 33.59
#